data_AF-A0A8T6U104-F1
#
_entry.id   AF-A0A8T6U104-F1
#
_cell.length_a   1.000
_cell.length_b   1.000
_cell.length_c   1.000
_cell.angle_alpha   90.00
_cell.angle_beta   90.00
_cell.angle_gamma   90.00
#
_symmetry.space_group_name_H-M   'P 1'
#
loop_
_entity.id
_entity.type
_entity.pdbx_description
1 polymer ?
#
loop_
_entity_poly.entity_id
_entity_poly.type
_entity_poly.pdbx_seq_one_letter_code
_entity_poly.pdbx_strand_id
1 'polypeptide(L)'
;MKAGKILILLFVVLFVSAGLWAWNDSNDSQAGETQEVMFTGKEDHSISLEEAAGLTENYRENVESGTKIAGFFGREAIEEILDQEGCVGIRYYYADMDDGYPVMILVGVDALGNDMIHGKLAERSIACPPWCSEENELTGENKTMTAELIFNR
;
A
#
# COMPACT_ATOMS: atom_id res chain seq x y z
N MET A 1 -32.77 -71.84 -8.46
CA MET A 1 -32.48 -70.39 -8.33
C MET A 1 -30.97 -70.19 -8.21
N LYS A 2 -30.22 -69.80 -9.26
CA LYS A 2 -28.82 -69.31 -9.09
C LYS A 2 -28.11 -68.72 -10.32
N ALA A 3 -28.68 -68.77 -11.53
CA ALA A 3 -28.02 -68.18 -12.72
C ALA A 3 -28.31 -66.67 -12.91
N GLY A 4 -29.53 -66.20 -12.62
CA GLY A 4 -29.93 -64.80 -12.88
C GLY A 4 -29.35 -63.74 -11.94
N LYS A 5 -28.88 -64.12 -10.74
CA LYS A 5 -28.32 -63.17 -9.76
C LYS A 5 -26.84 -62.84 -10.00
N ILE A 6 -26.11 -63.74 -10.65
CA ILE A 6 -24.66 -63.58 -10.92
C ILE A 6 -24.43 -62.65 -12.11
N LEU A 7 -25.30 -62.68 -13.12
CA LEU A 7 -25.20 -61.82 -14.30
C LEU A 7 -25.50 -60.34 -13.98
N ILE A 8 -26.39 -60.07 -13.03
CA ILE A 8 -26.72 -58.71 -12.56
C ILE A 8 -25.55 -58.14 -11.74
N LEU A 9 -24.87 -58.95 -10.93
CA LEU A 9 -23.71 -58.50 -10.16
C LEU A 9 -22.53 -58.08 -11.05
N LEU A 10 -22.27 -58.79 -12.16
CA LEU A 10 -21.17 -58.47 -13.08
C LEU A 10 -21.40 -57.15 -13.85
N PHE A 11 -22.64 -56.82 -14.22
CA PHE A 11 -22.97 -55.56 -14.88
C PHE A 11 -22.91 -54.35 -13.94
N VAL A 12 -23.30 -54.53 -12.67
CA VAL A 12 -23.23 -53.45 -11.66
C VAL A 12 -21.78 -53.10 -11.32
N VAL A 13 -20.88 -54.09 -11.23
CA VAL A 13 -19.46 -53.84 -10.91
C VAL A 13 -18.73 -53.10 -12.06
N LEU A 14 -19.03 -53.40 -13.31
CA LEU A 14 -18.44 -52.69 -14.46
C LEU A 14 -18.89 -51.22 -14.53
N PHE A 15 -20.16 -50.92 -14.24
CA PHE A 15 -20.66 -49.54 -14.17
C PHE A 15 -20.09 -48.75 -12.98
N VAL A 16 -19.91 -49.38 -11.82
CA VAL A 16 -19.27 -48.72 -10.65
C VAL A 16 -17.79 -48.42 -10.93
N SER A 17 -17.08 -49.30 -11.64
CA SER A 17 -15.67 -49.06 -11.98
C SER A 17 -15.49 -47.93 -13.01
N ALA A 18 -16.33 -47.85 -14.05
CA ALA A 18 -16.27 -46.76 -15.03
C ALA A 18 -16.70 -45.41 -14.43
N GLY A 19 -17.66 -45.42 -13.50
CA GLY A 19 -18.08 -44.23 -12.76
C GLY A 19 -17.02 -43.69 -11.78
N LEU A 20 -16.15 -44.57 -11.25
CA LEU A 20 -15.10 -44.16 -10.32
C LEU A 20 -13.93 -43.43 -11.01
N TRP A 21 -13.62 -43.76 -12.27
CA TRP A 21 -12.63 -43.00 -13.06
C TRP A 21 -13.19 -41.68 -13.60
N ALA A 22 -14.50 -41.56 -13.75
CA ALA A 22 -15.17 -40.32 -14.18
C ALA A 22 -15.45 -39.34 -13.02
N TRP A 23 -15.31 -39.79 -11.77
CA TRP A 23 -15.54 -38.98 -10.57
C TRP A 23 -14.23 -38.74 -9.79
N ASN A 24 -13.14 -38.50 -10.51
CA ASN A 24 -11.88 -38.02 -9.93
C ASN A 24 -11.32 -36.78 -10.64
N ASP A 25 -12.03 -36.23 -11.63
CA ASP A 25 -11.59 -35.05 -12.40
C ASP A 25 -12.44 -33.79 -12.14
N SER A 26 -13.29 -33.79 -11.11
CA SER A 26 -14.10 -32.61 -10.75
C SER A 26 -13.62 -31.87 -9.51
N ASN A 27 -12.35 -32.04 -9.11
CA ASN A 27 -11.67 -31.07 -8.25
C ASN A 27 -10.81 -30.14 -9.12
N ASP A 28 -11.39 -29.63 -10.21
CA ASP A 28 -10.96 -28.36 -10.78
C ASP A 28 -11.42 -27.27 -9.80
N SER A 29 -10.64 -27.06 -8.75
CA SER A 29 -10.68 -25.81 -8.02
C SER A 29 -10.38 -24.73 -9.06
N GLN A 30 -11.42 -24.04 -9.51
CA GLN A 30 -11.29 -22.78 -10.21
C GLN A 30 -10.51 -21.83 -9.29
N ALA A 31 -9.19 -21.90 -9.41
CA ALA A 31 -8.30 -20.83 -9.00
C ALA A 31 -8.74 -19.66 -9.87
N GLY A 32 -9.58 -18.78 -9.31
CA GLY A 32 -9.91 -17.53 -9.95
C GLY A 32 -8.61 -16.89 -10.37
N GLU A 33 -8.48 -16.58 -11.66
CA GLU A 33 -7.35 -15.83 -12.18
C GLU A 33 -7.20 -14.59 -11.28
N THR A 34 -6.15 -14.57 -10.48
CA THR A 34 -5.77 -13.37 -9.74
C THR A 34 -5.51 -12.34 -10.81
N GLN A 35 -6.41 -11.39 -10.98
CA GLN A 35 -6.21 -10.30 -11.91
C GLN A 35 -5.02 -9.51 -11.37
N GLU A 36 -3.84 -9.74 -11.96
CA GLU A 36 -2.61 -9.08 -11.57
C GLU A 36 -2.75 -7.61 -11.97
N VAL A 37 -3.00 -6.76 -10.97
CA VAL A 37 -3.09 -5.31 -11.16
C VAL A 37 -1.66 -4.79 -11.23
N MET A 38 -1.26 -4.36 -12.41
CA MET A 38 0.04 -3.73 -12.64
C MET A 38 -0.03 -2.25 -12.28
N PHE A 39 0.94 -1.77 -11.50
CA PHE A 39 1.14 -0.35 -11.25
C PHE A 39 1.84 0.28 -12.46
N THR A 40 1.31 1.40 -12.93
CA THR A 40 1.77 2.05 -14.16
C THR A 40 2.51 3.36 -13.91
N GLY A 41 2.38 3.92 -12.71
CA GLY A 41 2.86 5.27 -12.38
C GLY A 41 2.01 6.36 -13.05
N LYS A 42 0.83 6.03 -13.55
CA LYS A 42 -0.11 6.92 -14.25
C LYS A 42 -1.49 6.93 -13.61
N GLU A 43 -1.62 6.33 -12.43
CA GLU A 43 -2.81 6.38 -11.61
C GLU A 43 -3.13 7.85 -11.26
N ASP A 44 -4.41 8.19 -11.20
CA ASP A 44 -4.83 9.55 -10.83
C ASP A 44 -4.76 9.72 -9.31
N HIS A 45 -3.84 10.57 -8.87
CA HIS A 45 -3.63 10.94 -7.47
C HIS A 45 -4.00 12.41 -7.19
N SER A 46 -4.71 13.06 -8.12
CA SER A 46 -5.11 14.45 -7.96
C SER A 46 -6.25 14.59 -6.94
N ILE A 47 -6.16 15.61 -6.10
CA ILE A 47 -7.21 16.05 -5.17
C ILE A 47 -7.31 17.58 -5.23
N SER A 48 -8.48 18.12 -4.86
CA SER A 48 -8.65 19.57 -4.77
C SER A 48 -7.98 20.15 -3.52
N LEU A 49 -7.67 21.45 -3.53
CA LEU A 49 -7.16 22.13 -2.33
C LEU A 49 -8.17 22.10 -1.17
N GLU A 50 -9.47 22.24 -1.47
CA GLU A 50 -10.54 22.17 -0.48
C GLU A 50 -10.59 20.79 0.20
N GLU A 51 -10.49 19.72 -0.59
CA GLU A 51 -10.44 18.36 -0.08
C GLU A 51 -9.18 18.11 0.76
N ALA A 52 -8.01 18.53 0.27
CA ALA A 52 -6.75 18.43 1.00
C ALA A 52 -6.79 19.20 2.33
N ALA A 53 -7.36 20.41 2.33
CA ALA A 53 -7.53 21.24 3.52
C ALA A 53 -8.41 20.54 4.56
N GLY A 54 -9.57 20.02 4.15
CA GLY A 54 -10.47 19.28 5.04
C GLY A 54 -9.83 18.02 5.63
N LEU A 55 -9.05 17.26 4.84
CA LEU A 55 -8.34 16.08 5.32
C LEU A 55 -7.27 16.44 6.37
N THR A 56 -6.49 17.48 6.12
CA THR A 56 -5.45 17.92 7.07
C THR A 56 -6.05 18.55 8.33
N GLU A 57 -7.16 19.29 8.22
CA GLU A 57 -7.91 19.84 9.36
C GLU A 57 -8.41 18.73 10.27
N ASN A 58 -9.09 17.72 9.69
CA ASN A 58 -9.54 16.55 10.43
C ASN A 58 -8.39 15.89 11.20
N TYR A 59 -7.19 15.76 10.60
CA TYR A 59 -6.04 15.21 11.32
C TYR A 59 -5.62 16.11 12.49
N ARG A 60 -5.43 17.42 12.26
CA ARG A 60 -5.02 18.38 13.31
C ARG A 60 -5.98 18.44 14.49
N GLU A 61 -7.28 18.30 14.25
CA GLU A 61 -8.31 18.31 15.32
C GLU A 61 -8.32 17.05 16.18
N ASN A 62 -7.79 15.93 15.67
CA ASN A 62 -7.86 14.62 16.31
C ASN A 62 -6.53 14.13 16.91
N VAL A 63 -5.47 14.93 16.84
CA VAL A 63 -4.15 14.61 17.42
C VAL A 63 -3.83 15.47 18.63
N GLU A 64 -2.95 14.96 19.49
CA GLU A 64 -2.47 15.73 20.65
C GLU A 64 -1.64 16.93 20.20
N SER A 65 -1.68 18.01 20.99
CA SER A 65 -0.86 19.20 20.72
C SER A 65 0.63 18.85 20.72
N GLY A 66 1.35 19.35 19.71
CA GLY A 66 2.77 19.05 19.52
C GLY A 66 3.04 17.79 18.69
N THR A 67 2.00 17.01 18.34
CA THR A 67 2.12 15.93 17.35
C THR A 67 2.59 16.48 16.01
N LYS A 68 3.39 15.71 15.29
CA LYS A 68 3.81 16.02 13.92
C LYS A 68 2.59 16.08 13.00
N ILE A 69 2.36 17.22 12.37
CA ILE A 69 1.25 17.45 11.43
C ILE A 69 1.69 17.44 9.98
N ALA A 70 2.99 17.66 9.71
CA ALA A 70 3.55 17.55 8.37
C ALA A 70 5.05 17.19 8.42
N GLY A 71 5.57 16.75 7.28
CA GLY A 71 6.99 16.49 7.08
C GLY A 71 7.43 16.93 5.68
N PHE A 72 8.61 17.53 5.59
CA PHE A 72 9.23 17.91 4.32
C PHE A 72 10.35 16.94 3.94
N PHE A 73 10.28 16.38 2.74
CA PHE A 73 11.37 15.64 2.13
C PHE A 73 12.08 16.50 1.09
N GLY A 74 13.42 16.46 1.10
CA GLY A 74 14.21 17.13 0.09
C GLY A 74 13.99 16.51 -1.29
N ARG A 75 14.01 17.35 -2.33
CA ARG A 75 13.87 16.93 -3.73
C ARG A 75 14.80 15.77 -4.10
N GLU A 76 16.07 15.86 -3.74
CA GLU A 76 17.08 14.84 -4.04
C GLU A 76 16.70 13.46 -3.49
N ALA A 77 16.17 13.39 -2.26
CA ALA A 77 15.76 12.12 -1.67
C ALA A 77 14.58 11.46 -2.42
N ILE A 78 13.67 12.28 -2.98
CA ILE A 78 12.54 11.80 -3.79
C ILE A 78 13.05 11.32 -5.16
N GLU A 79 13.90 12.13 -5.81
CA GLU A 79 14.49 11.80 -7.11
C GLU A 79 15.34 10.52 -7.04
N GLU A 80 16.19 10.37 -6.02
CA GLU A 80 16.99 9.15 -5.83
C GLU A 80 16.13 7.88 -5.65
N ILE A 81 14.92 8.00 -5.08
CA ILE A 81 13.98 6.88 -5.00
C ILE A 81 13.38 6.57 -6.37
N LEU A 82 12.94 7.60 -7.09
CA LEU A 82 12.29 7.46 -8.39
C LEU A 82 13.26 7.04 -9.51
N ASP A 83 14.55 7.37 -9.38
CA ASP A 83 15.60 7.03 -10.34
C ASP A 83 16.05 5.56 -10.25
N GLN A 84 15.54 4.78 -9.29
CA GLN A 84 15.81 3.35 -9.22
C GLN A 84 15.23 2.63 -10.44
N GLU A 85 16.02 1.76 -11.07
CA GLU A 85 15.60 1.03 -12.27
C GLU A 85 14.33 0.21 -12.01
N GLY A 86 13.29 0.45 -12.79
CA GLY A 86 11.99 -0.23 -12.67
C GLY A 86 11.01 0.40 -11.66
N CYS A 87 11.38 1.49 -10.98
CA CYS A 87 10.49 2.22 -10.10
C CYS A 87 9.37 2.92 -10.89
N VAL A 88 8.12 2.73 -10.47
CA VAL A 88 6.94 3.37 -11.08
C VAL A 88 6.24 4.35 -10.13
N GLY A 89 6.62 4.37 -8.85
CA GLY A 89 6.03 5.27 -7.86
C GLY A 89 6.64 5.12 -6.47
N ILE A 90 6.08 5.83 -5.50
CA ILE A 90 6.52 5.82 -4.10
C ILE A 90 5.39 5.28 -3.22
N ARG A 91 5.74 4.38 -2.30
CA ARG A 91 4.89 4.02 -1.16
C ARG A 91 5.45 4.68 0.09
N TYR A 92 4.56 5.07 1.00
CA TYR A 92 4.94 5.52 2.33
C TYR A 92 4.42 4.55 3.40
N TYR A 93 5.20 4.40 4.47
CA TYR A 93 4.83 3.66 5.67
C TYR A 93 4.79 4.60 6.87
N TYR A 94 3.74 4.52 7.69
CA TYR A 94 3.76 5.08 9.02
C TYR A 94 4.69 4.25 9.91
N ALA A 95 5.53 4.93 10.69
CA ALA A 95 6.42 4.34 11.65
C ALA A 95 6.60 5.28 12.85
N ASP A 96 7.17 4.78 13.93
CA ASP A 96 7.52 5.57 15.10
C ASP A 96 9.03 5.48 15.33
N MET A 97 9.61 6.60 15.75
CA MET A 97 10.96 6.61 16.32
C MET A 97 10.96 5.89 17.67
N ASP A 98 12.15 5.58 18.20
CA ASP A 98 12.29 4.89 19.49
C ASP A 98 11.64 5.65 20.67
N ASP A 99 11.46 6.97 20.54
CA ASP A 99 10.80 7.84 21.52
C ASP A 99 9.28 7.96 21.31
N GLY A 100 8.72 7.24 20.33
CA GLY A 100 7.31 7.27 19.97
C GLY A 100 6.92 8.43 19.04
N TYR A 101 7.90 9.18 18.50
CA TYR A 101 7.60 10.26 17.57
C TYR A 101 7.23 9.72 16.18
N PRO A 102 6.05 10.08 15.62
CA PRO A 102 5.59 9.51 14.36
C PRO A 102 6.39 10.04 13.17
N VAL A 103 6.78 9.13 12.29
CA VAL A 103 7.55 9.38 11.07
C VAL A 103 6.96 8.62 9.88
N MET A 104 7.43 8.96 8.68
CA MET A 104 7.09 8.25 7.46
C MET A 104 8.34 7.76 6.76
N ILE A 105 8.33 6.52 6.30
CA ILE A 105 9.37 5.94 5.45
C ILE A 105 8.87 5.93 4.02
N LEU A 106 9.62 6.53 3.09
CA LEU A 106 9.37 6.45 1.65
C LEU A 106 10.19 5.32 1.03
N VAL A 107 9.56 4.52 0.16
CA VAL A 107 10.17 3.44 -0.60
C VAL A 107 9.68 3.45 -2.04
N GLY A 108 10.55 3.09 -2.98
CA GLY A 108 10.19 2.91 -4.39
C GLY A 108 9.33 1.66 -4.59
N VAL A 109 8.43 1.69 -5.57
CA VAL A 109 7.53 0.58 -5.89
C VAL A 109 7.73 0.21 -7.36
N ASP A 110 7.83 -1.09 -7.65
CA ASP A 110 7.92 -1.60 -9.01
C ASP A 110 6.53 -1.76 -9.68
N ALA A 111 6.51 -2.11 -10.97
CA ALA A 111 5.26 -2.28 -11.72
C ALA A 111 4.36 -3.43 -11.22
N LEU A 112 4.91 -4.35 -10.42
CA LEU A 112 4.18 -5.45 -9.78
C LEU A 112 3.64 -5.06 -8.39
N GLY A 113 3.95 -3.85 -7.93
CA GLY A 113 3.56 -3.37 -6.61
C GLY A 113 4.49 -3.83 -5.48
N ASN A 114 5.67 -4.37 -5.78
CA ASN A 114 6.65 -4.75 -4.75
C ASN A 114 7.47 -3.54 -4.31
N ASP A 115 7.83 -3.53 -3.03
CA ASP A 115 8.73 -2.51 -2.47
C ASP A 115 10.18 -2.78 -2.86
N MET A 116 10.86 -1.73 -3.32
CA MET A 116 12.26 -1.76 -3.71
C MET A 116 13.19 -1.59 -2.49
N ILE A 117 13.11 -2.51 -1.53
CA ILE A 117 13.77 -2.41 -0.21
C ILE A 117 15.30 -2.44 -0.24
N HIS A 118 15.91 -2.82 -1.36
CA HIS A 118 17.36 -2.92 -1.51
C HIS A 118 18.00 -1.68 -2.12
N GLY A 119 17.21 -0.71 -2.58
CA GLY A 119 17.75 0.56 -3.07
C GLY A 119 17.49 1.71 -2.09
N LYS A 120 17.23 2.90 -2.62
CA LYS A 120 17.12 4.10 -1.77
C LYS A 120 15.81 4.07 -0.99
N LEU A 121 15.92 4.35 0.31
CA LEU A 121 14.81 4.64 1.22
C LEU A 121 14.99 6.07 1.75
N ALA A 122 13.90 6.75 2.04
CA ALA A 122 13.95 8.08 2.65
C ALA A 122 13.10 8.15 3.93
N GLU A 123 13.76 8.61 4.99
CA GLU A 123 13.21 9.12 6.24
C GLU A 123 14.03 10.39 6.55
N ARG A 124 13.76 11.08 7.65
CA ARG A 124 14.36 12.35 8.12
C ARG A 124 13.68 13.55 7.50
N SER A 125 12.36 13.43 7.33
CA SER A 125 11.56 14.58 6.95
C SER A 125 11.67 15.66 8.01
N ILE A 126 11.86 16.90 7.57
CA ILE A 126 11.87 18.06 8.46
C ILE A 126 10.44 18.23 8.99
N ALA A 127 10.28 18.11 10.30
CA ALA A 127 8.97 18.04 10.92
C ALA A 127 8.32 19.41 11.16
N CYS A 128 7.01 19.46 10.97
CA CYS A 128 6.16 20.56 11.42
C CYS A 128 5.19 20.00 12.47
N PRO A 129 5.19 20.52 13.71
CA PRO A 129 6.12 21.52 14.28
C PRO A 129 7.53 20.96 14.57
N PRO A 130 8.56 21.82 14.75
CA PRO A 130 8.49 23.28 14.78
C PRO A 130 8.72 23.96 13.41
N TRP A 131 9.15 23.23 12.39
CA TRP A 131 9.52 23.83 11.10
C TRP A 131 8.37 23.73 10.12
N CYS A 132 7.43 24.67 10.23
CA CYS A 132 6.24 24.74 9.38
C CYS A 132 6.39 25.75 8.24
N SER A 133 5.55 25.61 7.21
CA SER A 133 5.36 26.67 6.22
C SER A 133 4.70 27.90 6.86
N GLU A 134 4.56 28.97 6.08
CA GLU A 134 3.59 30.02 6.37
C GLU A 134 2.16 29.43 6.46
N GLU A 135 1.29 30.13 7.17
CA GLU A 135 -0.11 29.74 7.32
C GLU A 135 -0.79 29.63 5.95
N ASN A 136 -1.51 28.54 5.76
CA ASN A 136 -2.31 28.26 4.57
C ASN A 136 -3.41 27.23 4.91
N GLU A 137 -4.23 26.90 3.92
CA GLU A 137 -5.37 26.00 4.03
C GLU A 137 -4.98 24.59 4.55
N LEU A 138 -3.74 24.15 4.32
CA LEU A 138 -3.25 22.83 4.76
C LEU A 138 -2.62 22.84 6.16
N THR A 139 -2.21 23.99 6.67
CA THR A 139 -1.56 24.11 7.99
C THR A 139 -2.47 24.69 9.06
N GLY A 140 -3.49 25.46 8.66
CA GLY A 140 -4.33 26.24 9.57
C GLY A 140 -3.57 27.38 10.26
N GLU A 141 -4.22 28.04 11.21
CA GLU A 141 -3.57 29.03 12.08
C GLU A 141 -2.63 28.31 13.06
N ASN A 142 -1.32 28.36 12.82
CA ASN A 142 -0.36 27.62 13.64
C ASN A 142 0.42 28.60 14.54
N LYS A 143 0.18 28.53 15.86
CA LYS A 143 0.75 29.45 16.88
C LYS A 143 2.26 29.29 17.16
N THR A 144 3.07 28.71 16.28
CA THR A 144 4.48 28.40 16.60
C THR A 144 5.45 28.81 15.48
N MET A 145 6.59 29.36 15.91
CA MET A 145 7.54 30.21 15.16
C MET A 145 7.70 29.90 13.67
N THR A 146 7.41 30.90 12.84
CA THR A 146 7.65 30.91 11.40
C THR A 146 9.10 30.52 11.09
N ALA A 147 9.31 29.75 10.01
CA ALA A 147 10.62 29.29 9.53
C ALA A 147 11.56 30.42 9.06
N GLU A 148 11.16 31.68 9.22
CA GLU A 148 11.88 32.91 8.82
C GLU A 148 13.28 33.04 9.47
N LEU A 149 13.58 32.28 10.53
CA LEU A 149 14.84 32.37 11.27
C LEU A 149 15.96 31.42 10.80
N ILE A 150 15.73 30.49 9.86
CA ILE A 150 16.70 29.40 9.60
C ILE A 150 17.50 29.55 8.31
N PHE A 151 16.99 30.20 7.26
CA PHE A 151 17.75 30.39 6.01
C PHE A 151 18.79 31.52 6.06
N ASN A 152 19.04 32.10 7.24
CA ASN A 152 20.01 33.18 7.45
C ASN A 152 21.15 32.81 8.43
N ARG A 153 21.52 31.53 8.48
CA ARG A 153 22.78 31.07 9.10
C ARG A 153 23.61 30.20 8.16
#